data_AF-A0A552HAS3-F1
#
_entry.id   AF-A0A552HAS3-F1
#
_cell.length_a   1.000
_cell.length_b   1.000
_cell.length_c   1.000
_cell.angle_alpha   90.00
_cell.angle_beta   90.00
_cell.angle_gamma   90.00
#
_symmetry.space_group_name_H-M   'P 1'
#
loop_
_entity.id
_entity.type
_entity.pdbx_description
1 polymer ?
#
loop_
_entity_poly.entity_id
_entity_poly.type
_entity_poly.pdbx_seq_one_letter_code
_entity_poly.pdbx_strand_id
1 'polypeptide(L)'
;MLEALDRGIHGYFPFSHSRRLRRDHFDDWLTDELDEAIDEILDDFEDVDQFLTASQMSRAVQRNQVLSGQLGWQSHYDAIVRFLASTGCLRPNYSPGWQDLSEAIACWQQRQGLTADGIIGRNTWGRMQTALRLQPSPSEAISSLTAESPRGPFGTLTVSTSGFPIFSYPFTSEDVLWTARFIVGEAGGRADLDNQAVIWAMFNRYALFTHRNFPTFHQFLRAYSTPLQPVLKNPGAARRHMHKSSFVRTGGYYPRPNDHIPRGQLQKHCQLQRTPWNQLFQSARSLAERAMKGLIPNPIGNASEFASTRIYFRDQYGRYPNQTEWERFTREYPSRSKKNWQWIGPVPNLDQMKNAFFIDKRAINLPADAIRVVSPIPED
;
A
#
# COMPACT_ATOMS: atom_id res chain seq x y z
N MET A 1 24.49 23.54 46.60
CA MET A 1 23.03 23.82 46.54
C MET A 1 22.86 24.82 45.40
N LEU A 2 22.57 24.48 44.15
CA LEU A 2 22.32 23.24 43.42
C LEU A 2 22.60 23.58 41.94
N GLU A 3 23.38 22.77 41.25
CA GLU A 3 23.51 22.73 39.78
C GLU A 3 22.41 21.83 39.19
N ALA A 4 22.03 22.08 37.93
CA ALA A 4 21.83 21.10 36.85
C ALA A 4 20.59 21.31 35.96
N LEU A 5 20.83 21.06 34.66
CA LEU A 5 19.92 20.69 33.54
C LEU A 5 19.55 21.73 32.48
N ASP A 6 20.57 21.94 31.65
CA ASP A 6 20.58 22.10 30.19
C ASP A 6 20.04 20.86 29.41
N ARG A 7 19.79 21.07 28.10
CA ARG A 7 19.40 20.19 26.95
C ARG A 7 17.92 20.26 26.54
N GLY A 8 17.52 20.52 25.29
CA GLY A 8 18.22 20.59 24.01
C GLY A 8 17.41 19.84 22.92
N ILE A 9 16.80 20.55 21.97
CA ILE A 9 16.29 19.95 20.70
C ILE A 9 16.69 20.89 19.55
N HIS A 10 17.95 20.76 19.12
CA HIS A 10 18.42 21.17 17.80
C HIS A 10 19.32 20.06 17.25
N GLY A 11 19.15 19.75 15.95
CA GLY A 11 20.07 18.94 15.16
C GLY A 11 19.67 17.47 14.97
N TYR A 12 20.08 16.74 13.93
CA TYR A 12 21.04 16.99 12.86
C TYR A 12 20.82 15.95 11.73
N PHE A 13 20.90 16.40 10.48
CA PHE A 13 21.38 15.60 9.32
C PHE A 13 22.92 15.60 9.37
N PRO A 14 23.63 14.52 9.04
CA PRO A 14 24.45 14.47 7.80
C PRO A 14 24.57 13.02 7.23
N PHE A 15 24.99 12.68 6.01
CA PHE A 15 26.16 13.09 5.24
C PHE A 15 25.94 12.87 3.72
N SER A 16 26.54 13.75 2.91
CA SER A 16 26.97 13.48 1.54
C SER A 16 28.50 13.53 1.53
N HIS A 17 29.17 12.51 1.01
CA HIS A 17 30.54 12.61 0.49
C HIS A 17 30.54 12.06 -0.93
N SER A 18 30.81 12.96 -1.87
CA SER A 18 31.22 12.62 -3.22
C SER A 18 32.66 12.12 -3.20
N ARG A 19 32.86 10.85 -3.57
CA ARG A 19 34.12 10.42 -4.20
C ARG A 19 33.80 9.65 -5.48
N ARG A 20 34.33 10.19 -6.56
CA ARG A 20 34.36 9.66 -7.91
C ARG A 20 35.47 8.60 -7.95
N LEU A 21 35.13 7.32 -8.11
CA LEU A 21 36.06 6.26 -8.50
C LEU A 21 35.38 5.31 -9.49
N ARG A 22 36.21 4.75 -10.36
CA ARG A 22 35.91 4.24 -11.70
C ARG A 22 35.16 2.90 -11.68
N ARG A 23 34.47 2.63 -12.79
CA ARG A 23 34.21 1.29 -13.31
C ARG A 23 35.52 0.51 -13.37
N ASP A 24 35.50 -0.75 -12.93
CA ASP A 24 35.82 -1.94 -13.74
C ASP A 24 35.83 -3.20 -12.82
N HIS A 25 35.29 -4.31 -13.34
CA HIS A 25 35.32 -5.69 -12.85
C HIS A 25 34.87 -6.02 -11.42
N PHE A 26 33.73 -6.72 -11.26
CA PHE A 26 33.54 -7.81 -10.30
C PHE A 26 32.18 -8.52 -10.54
N ASP A 27 32.09 -9.27 -11.63
CA ASP A 27 31.18 -10.41 -11.85
C ASP A 27 32.12 -11.56 -12.27
N ASP A 28 32.18 -12.66 -11.50
CA ASP A 28 32.68 -14.03 -11.86
C ASP A 28 33.31 -14.86 -10.72
N TRP A 29 32.87 -14.73 -9.46
CA TRP A 29 33.33 -15.71 -8.45
C TRP A 29 32.42 -15.82 -7.22
N LEU A 30 31.17 -16.30 -7.36
CA LEU A 30 30.35 -16.75 -6.22
C LEU A 30 29.03 -17.47 -6.58
N THR A 31 28.99 -18.31 -7.62
CA THR A 31 27.79 -19.10 -7.92
C THR A 31 28.01 -20.60 -8.16
N ASP A 32 29.22 -21.07 -8.42
CA ASP A 32 29.37 -22.44 -8.92
C ASP A 32 29.85 -23.47 -7.86
N GLU A 33 30.32 -23.02 -6.68
CA GLU A 33 30.69 -23.94 -5.57
C GLU A 33 29.60 -24.08 -4.49
N LEU A 34 28.53 -23.27 -4.54
CA LEU A 34 27.47 -23.32 -3.51
C LEU A 34 26.28 -24.20 -3.90
N ASP A 35 26.07 -24.42 -5.20
CA ASP A 35 24.94 -25.22 -5.69
C ASP A 35 25.26 -26.73 -5.70
N GLU A 36 26.53 -27.14 -5.92
CA GLU A 36 26.94 -28.55 -5.81
C GLU A 36 26.97 -29.05 -4.35
N ALA A 37 27.22 -28.18 -3.37
CA ALA A 37 27.22 -28.54 -1.94
C ALA A 37 25.81 -28.68 -1.33
N ILE A 38 24.78 -28.18 -2.02
CA ILE A 38 23.38 -28.21 -1.54
C ILE A 38 22.67 -29.49 -2.02
N ASP A 39 23.01 -29.99 -3.20
CA ASP A 39 22.40 -31.22 -3.73
C ASP A 39 22.97 -32.49 -3.09
N GLU A 40 24.25 -32.50 -2.65
CA GLU A 40 24.84 -33.65 -1.92
C GLU A 40 24.30 -33.83 -0.48
N ILE A 41 23.69 -32.80 0.12
CA ILE A 41 23.12 -32.87 1.49
C ILE A 41 21.64 -33.33 1.47
N LEU A 42 21.01 -33.38 0.30
CA LEU A 42 19.56 -33.61 0.17
C LEU A 42 19.17 -35.07 -0.15
N ASP A 43 20.11 -35.98 -0.36
CA ASP A 43 19.83 -37.39 -0.70
C ASP A 43 19.85 -38.37 0.51
N ASP A 44 20.16 -37.91 1.72
CA ASP A 44 20.43 -38.81 2.88
C ASP A 44 19.41 -38.75 4.03
N PHE A 45 18.24 -38.12 3.86
CA PHE A 45 17.22 -38.03 4.92
C PHE A 45 15.82 -38.46 4.46
N GLU A 46 15.64 -39.77 4.29
CA GLU A 46 14.33 -40.41 4.37
C GLU A 46 13.92 -40.63 5.84
N ASP A 47 12.71 -40.17 6.19
CA ASP A 47 11.91 -40.47 7.39
C ASP A 47 12.43 -40.05 8.78
N VAL A 48 12.27 -38.76 9.17
CA VAL A 48 11.98 -38.36 10.57
C VAL A 48 11.18 -37.03 10.64
N ASP A 49 10.00 -37.07 11.27
CA ASP A 49 9.10 -35.99 11.72
C ASP A 49 9.23 -34.58 11.09
N GLN A 50 8.28 -34.30 10.19
CA GLN A 50 8.20 -33.13 9.31
C GLN A 50 7.75 -31.85 10.04
N PHE A 51 8.61 -31.28 10.89
CA PHE A 51 8.49 -29.88 11.31
C PHE A 51 8.94 -28.94 10.20
N LEU A 52 8.25 -27.81 10.02
CA LEU A 52 8.66 -26.78 9.07
C LEU A 52 10.05 -26.26 9.44
N THR A 53 10.99 -26.32 8.49
CA THR A 53 12.29 -25.66 8.64
C THR A 53 12.11 -24.16 8.88
N ALA A 54 13.09 -23.49 9.49
CA ALA A 54 13.03 -22.04 9.73
C ALA A 54 12.77 -21.22 8.45
N SER A 55 13.31 -21.66 7.31
CA SER A 55 13.08 -21.06 5.99
C SER A 55 11.64 -21.26 5.49
N GLN A 56 11.07 -22.46 5.64
CA GLN A 56 9.68 -22.72 5.29
C GLN A 56 8.71 -21.95 6.20
N MET A 57 9.01 -21.88 7.50
CA MET A 57 8.23 -21.11 8.47
C MET A 57 8.17 -19.63 8.12
N SER A 58 9.33 -19.01 7.82
CA SER A 58 9.38 -17.60 7.43
C SER A 58 8.60 -17.32 6.15
N ARG A 59 8.66 -18.25 5.17
CA ARG A 59 7.84 -18.17 3.94
C ARG A 59 6.35 -18.28 4.23
N ALA A 60 5.95 -19.20 5.11
CA ALA A 60 4.55 -19.41 5.49
C ALA A 60 3.95 -18.16 6.16
N VAL A 61 4.69 -17.55 7.08
CA VAL A 61 4.31 -16.30 7.75
C VAL A 61 4.08 -15.18 6.73
N GLN A 62 5.04 -14.94 5.84
CA GLN A 62 4.93 -13.87 4.83
C GLN A 62 3.76 -14.11 3.89
N ARG A 63 3.55 -15.37 3.46
CA ARG A 63 2.43 -15.74 2.59
C ARG A 63 1.09 -15.56 3.28
N ASN A 64 0.96 -15.98 4.54
CA ASN A 64 -0.28 -15.80 5.30
C ASN A 64 -0.63 -14.34 5.52
N GLN A 65 0.35 -13.48 5.79
CA GLN A 65 0.11 -12.02 5.92
C GLN A 65 -0.45 -11.40 4.65
N VAL A 66 -0.07 -11.91 3.47
CA VAL A 66 -0.58 -11.45 2.18
C VAL A 66 -1.93 -12.09 1.86
N LEU A 67 -2.03 -13.41 2.00
CA LEU A 67 -3.19 -14.20 1.61
C LEU A 67 -4.39 -13.99 2.53
N SER A 68 -4.18 -13.65 3.80
CA SER A 68 -5.28 -13.41 4.74
C SER A 68 -6.22 -12.31 4.30
N GLY A 69 -5.67 -11.27 3.66
CA GLY A 69 -6.44 -10.22 3.01
C GLY A 69 -7.02 -10.65 1.67
N GLN A 70 -6.23 -11.33 0.82
CA GLN A 70 -6.65 -11.70 -0.54
C GLN A 70 -7.78 -12.74 -0.57
N LEU A 71 -7.76 -13.70 0.36
CA LEU A 71 -8.73 -14.78 0.45
C LEU A 71 -9.85 -14.48 1.47
N GLY A 72 -9.77 -13.33 2.14
CA GLY A 72 -10.77 -12.89 3.10
C GLY A 72 -10.74 -13.62 4.46
N TRP A 73 -9.92 -14.65 4.65
CA TRP A 73 -9.93 -15.44 5.88
C TRP A 73 -9.49 -14.65 7.13
N GLN A 74 -8.83 -13.50 6.96
CA GLN A 74 -8.50 -12.60 8.08
C GLN A 74 -9.73 -12.14 8.86
N SER A 75 -10.91 -12.01 8.23
CA SER A 75 -12.17 -11.67 8.93
C SER A 75 -12.66 -12.80 9.83
N HIS A 76 -12.17 -14.02 9.60
CA HIS A 76 -12.48 -15.23 10.35
C HIS A 76 -11.33 -15.64 11.27
N TYR A 77 -10.34 -14.78 11.50
CA TYR A 77 -9.15 -15.08 12.30
C TYR A 77 -9.49 -15.72 13.65
N ASP A 78 -10.41 -15.12 14.40
CA ASP A 78 -10.82 -15.64 15.72
C ASP A 78 -11.58 -16.98 15.63
N ALA A 79 -12.28 -17.23 14.52
CA ALA A 79 -12.94 -18.51 14.27
C ALA A 79 -11.91 -19.58 13.89
N ILE A 80 -10.91 -19.22 13.07
CA ILE A 80 -9.79 -20.09 12.68
C ILE A 80 -8.95 -20.46 13.90
N VAL A 81 -8.59 -19.50 14.74
CA VAL A 81 -7.82 -19.74 15.97
C VAL A 81 -8.58 -20.68 16.92
N ARG A 82 -9.88 -20.44 17.14
CA ARG A 82 -10.72 -21.33 17.96
C ARG A 82 -10.84 -22.74 17.35
N PHE A 83 -10.96 -22.83 16.04
CA PHE A 83 -11.04 -24.09 15.31
C PHE A 83 -9.73 -24.88 15.37
N LEU A 84 -8.58 -24.22 15.16
CA LEU A 84 -7.26 -24.83 15.31
C LEU A 84 -7.03 -25.29 16.75
N ALA A 85 -7.52 -24.54 17.73
CA ALA A 85 -7.50 -24.97 19.13
C ALA A 85 -8.39 -26.19 19.38
N SER A 86 -9.60 -26.23 18.82
CA SER A 86 -10.52 -27.38 18.99
C SER A 86 -10.03 -28.67 18.31
N THR A 87 -9.15 -28.55 17.31
CA THR A 87 -8.51 -29.69 16.67
C THR A 87 -7.26 -30.17 17.41
N GLY A 88 -6.81 -29.46 18.44
CA GLY A 88 -5.58 -29.78 19.18
C GLY A 88 -4.29 -29.44 18.44
N CYS A 89 -4.37 -28.68 17.33
CA CYS A 89 -3.19 -28.15 16.63
C CYS A 89 -2.73 -26.79 17.18
N LEU A 90 -3.55 -26.15 18.02
CA LEU A 90 -3.20 -24.94 18.75
C LEU A 90 -3.59 -25.10 20.22
N ARG A 91 -2.83 -24.46 21.12
CA ARG A 91 -3.17 -24.45 22.54
C ARG A 91 -4.48 -23.67 22.77
N PRO A 92 -5.41 -24.15 23.61
CA PRO A 92 -6.63 -23.41 23.94
C PRO A 92 -6.31 -22.11 24.72
N ASN A 93 -7.17 -21.10 24.58
CA ASN A 93 -7.07 -19.79 25.23
C ASN A 93 -5.76 -19.02 24.93
N TYR A 94 -5.11 -19.34 23.81
CA TYR A 94 -3.89 -18.68 23.34
C TYR A 94 -4.20 -17.87 22.08
N SER A 95 -3.67 -16.64 22.01
CA SER A 95 -3.73 -15.80 20.81
C SER A 95 -2.38 -15.89 20.09
N PRO A 96 -2.28 -16.66 18.99
CA PRO A 96 -0.99 -16.97 18.39
C PRO A 96 -0.37 -15.78 17.68
N GLY A 97 0.97 -15.72 17.71
CA GLY A 97 1.72 -14.95 16.72
C GLY A 97 1.64 -15.61 15.34
N TRP A 98 2.17 -14.95 14.31
CA TRP A 98 2.13 -15.50 12.94
C TRP A 98 2.87 -16.83 12.79
N GLN A 99 3.95 -17.03 13.54
CA GLN A 99 4.72 -18.28 13.55
C GLN A 99 3.91 -19.41 14.17
N ASP A 100 3.38 -19.21 15.38
CA ASP A 100 2.56 -20.21 16.08
C ASP A 100 1.29 -20.56 15.28
N LEU A 101 0.73 -19.57 14.57
CA LEU A 101 -0.40 -19.78 13.68
C LEU A 101 0.00 -20.66 12.48
N SER A 102 1.13 -20.37 11.83
CA SER A 102 1.64 -21.17 10.70
C SER A 102 1.97 -22.61 11.10
N GLU A 103 2.52 -22.82 12.30
CA GLU A 103 2.72 -24.17 12.86
C GLU A 103 1.40 -24.91 13.07
N ALA A 104 0.41 -24.25 13.68
CA ALA A 104 -0.90 -24.83 13.90
C ALA A 104 -1.63 -25.15 12.58
N ILE A 105 -1.46 -24.31 11.55
CA ILE A 105 -1.99 -24.56 10.21
C ILE A 105 -1.32 -25.79 9.59
N ALA A 106 0.01 -25.92 9.69
CA ALA A 106 0.74 -27.07 9.16
C ALA A 106 0.30 -28.38 9.82
N CYS A 107 0.18 -28.40 11.15
CA CYS A 107 -0.39 -29.52 11.91
C CYS A 107 -1.78 -29.89 11.40
N TRP A 108 -2.65 -28.90 11.20
CA TRP A 108 -4.01 -29.16 10.73
C TRP A 108 -4.03 -29.68 9.29
N GLN A 109 -3.25 -29.08 8.39
CA GLN A 109 -3.12 -29.51 6.99
C GLN A 109 -2.69 -30.97 6.89
N GLN A 110 -1.68 -31.38 7.67
CA GLN A 110 -1.21 -32.77 7.73
C GLN A 110 -2.36 -33.73 8.07
N ARG A 111 -3.16 -33.41 9.09
CA ARG A 111 -4.33 -34.21 9.50
C ARG A 111 -5.47 -34.22 8.48
N GLN A 112 -5.50 -33.27 7.56
CA GLN A 112 -6.49 -33.19 6.48
C GLN A 112 -6.00 -33.81 5.16
N GLY A 113 -4.79 -34.39 5.14
CA GLY A 113 -4.16 -34.88 3.92
C GLY A 113 -3.83 -33.76 2.92
N LEU A 114 -3.59 -32.54 3.41
CA LEU A 114 -3.07 -31.43 2.64
C LEU A 114 -1.55 -31.34 2.80
N THR A 115 -0.88 -30.65 1.87
CA THR A 115 0.51 -30.24 2.05
C THR A 115 0.64 -29.40 3.32
N ALA A 116 1.45 -29.86 4.27
CA ALA A 116 1.66 -29.23 5.57
C ALA A 116 2.64 -28.05 5.49
N ASP A 117 2.33 -27.04 4.68
CA ASP A 117 3.19 -25.88 4.40
C ASP A 117 2.96 -24.69 5.37
N GLY A 118 1.97 -24.79 6.25
CA GLY A 118 1.60 -23.74 7.20
C GLY A 118 0.91 -22.55 6.55
N ILE A 119 0.43 -22.67 5.30
CA ILE A 119 -0.17 -21.59 4.51
C ILE A 119 -1.68 -21.80 4.34
N ILE A 120 -2.47 -20.81 4.73
CA ILE A 120 -3.90 -20.75 4.39
C ILE A 120 -4.05 -20.20 2.96
N GLY A 121 -3.73 -21.05 1.98
CA GLY A 121 -3.99 -20.83 0.55
C GLY A 121 -5.44 -21.16 0.16
N ARG A 122 -5.79 -21.08 -1.13
CA ARG A 122 -7.18 -21.32 -1.60
C ARG A 122 -7.72 -22.68 -1.17
N ASN A 123 -6.94 -23.74 -1.31
CA ASN A 123 -7.36 -25.11 -0.98
C ASN A 123 -7.53 -25.29 0.53
N THR A 124 -6.55 -24.84 1.33
CA THR A 124 -6.62 -24.83 2.79
C THR A 124 -7.84 -24.03 3.27
N TRP A 125 -8.05 -22.84 2.69
CA TRP A 125 -9.16 -21.97 3.05
C TRP A 125 -10.52 -22.56 2.70
N GLY A 126 -10.68 -23.11 1.50
CA GLY A 126 -11.93 -23.77 1.10
C GLY A 126 -12.32 -24.90 2.06
N ARG A 127 -11.36 -25.72 2.48
CA ARG A 127 -11.60 -26.78 3.48
C ARG A 127 -11.95 -26.21 4.86
N MET A 128 -11.26 -25.16 5.30
CA MET A 128 -11.59 -24.48 6.55
C MET A 128 -12.99 -23.87 6.51
N GLN A 129 -13.41 -23.28 5.39
CA GLN A 129 -14.76 -22.72 5.23
C GLN A 129 -15.83 -23.80 5.36
N THR A 130 -15.64 -24.98 4.78
CA THR A 130 -16.55 -26.12 4.96
C THR A 130 -16.60 -26.55 6.43
N ALA A 131 -15.44 -26.70 7.07
CA ALA A 131 -15.36 -27.11 8.48
C ALA A 131 -16.00 -26.07 9.44
N LEU A 132 -15.84 -24.79 9.13
CA LEU A 132 -16.40 -23.66 9.86
C LEU A 132 -17.86 -23.34 9.47
N ARG A 133 -18.44 -24.09 8.51
CA ARG A 133 -19.79 -23.86 7.96
C ARG A 133 -20.00 -22.42 7.45
N LEU A 134 -19.00 -21.86 6.78
CA LEU A 134 -18.99 -20.49 6.26
C LEU A 134 -19.50 -20.37 4.81
N GLN A 135 -20.05 -21.42 4.21
CA GLN A 135 -20.56 -21.37 2.82
C GLN A 135 -22.07 -21.10 2.78
N PRO A 136 -22.55 -20.14 1.95
CA PRO A 136 -23.93 -20.09 1.49
C PRO A 136 -24.16 -21.08 0.33
N SER A 137 -25.42 -21.43 0.07
CA SER A 137 -25.84 -22.49 -0.86
C SER A 137 -25.41 -22.25 -2.33
N PRO A 138 -25.21 -23.30 -3.15
CA PRO A 138 -24.65 -23.20 -4.51
C PRO A 138 -25.43 -22.29 -5.47
N SER A 139 -26.72 -22.07 -5.22
CA SER A 139 -27.59 -21.26 -6.09
C SER A 139 -27.41 -19.74 -5.93
N GLU A 140 -26.75 -19.25 -4.87
CA GLU A 140 -26.46 -17.82 -4.67
C GLU A 140 -25.06 -17.41 -5.17
N ALA A 141 -24.17 -18.37 -5.40
CA ALA A 141 -22.77 -18.11 -5.76
C ALA A 141 -22.59 -17.56 -7.20
N ILE A 142 -23.48 -17.91 -8.13
CA ILE A 142 -23.33 -17.53 -9.54
C ILE A 142 -23.82 -16.08 -9.79
N SER A 143 -24.77 -15.58 -9.00
CA SER A 143 -25.26 -14.19 -9.09
C SER A 143 -24.47 -13.19 -8.24
N SER A 144 -23.82 -13.62 -7.15
CA SER A 144 -23.10 -12.71 -6.24
C SER A 144 -21.65 -12.43 -6.66
N LEU A 145 -20.94 -13.41 -7.23
CA LEU A 145 -19.53 -13.27 -7.61
C LEU A 145 -19.29 -12.28 -8.77
N THR A 146 -20.32 -12.00 -9.57
CA THR A 146 -20.19 -11.00 -10.63
C THR A 146 -20.50 -9.58 -10.15
N ALA A 147 -21.19 -9.38 -9.02
CA ALA A 147 -21.66 -8.07 -8.56
C ALA A 147 -20.70 -7.34 -7.59
N GLU A 148 -19.65 -8.00 -7.11
CA GLU A 148 -18.79 -7.51 -6.01
C GLU A 148 -17.55 -6.71 -6.43
N SER A 149 -17.22 -6.64 -7.73
CA SER A 149 -16.05 -5.91 -8.22
C SER A 149 -16.40 -4.97 -9.38
N PRO A 150 -15.67 -3.85 -9.55
CA PRO A 150 -15.84 -2.96 -10.69
C PRO A 150 -15.75 -3.74 -12.01
N ARG A 151 -16.73 -3.55 -12.91
CA ARG A 151 -16.75 -4.21 -14.21
C ARG A 151 -16.19 -3.28 -15.29
N GLY A 152 -15.29 -3.84 -16.10
CA GLY A 152 -14.71 -3.18 -17.27
C GLY A 152 -15.68 -3.08 -18.46
N PRO A 153 -15.19 -2.64 -19.62
CA PRO A 153 -13.77 -2.33 -19.89
C PRO A 153 -13.31 -1.02 -19.22
N PHE A 154 -12.02 -0.93 -18.91
CA PHE A 154 -11.36 0.28 -18.41
C PHE A 154 -10.32 0.77 -19.44
N GLY A 155 -9.94 2.03 -19.31
CA GLY A 155 -8.98 2.66 -20.20
C GLY A 155 -7.54 2.27 -19.91
N THR A 156 -6.64 2.80 -20.73
CA THR A 156 -5.19 2.62 -20.62
C THR A 156 -4.54 3.96 -20.27
N LEU A 157 -3.77 3.98 -19.18
CA LEU A 157 -2.93 5.13 -18.83
C LEU A 157 -1.70 5.14 -19.72
N THR A 158 -1.49 6.22 -20.47
CA THR A 158 -0.40 6.32 -21.43
C THR A 158 0.46 7.56 -21.21
N VAL A 159 1.73 7.44 -21.61
CA VAL A 159 2.61 8.58 -21.89
C VAL A 159 3.16 8.41 -23.30
N SER A 160 2.78 9.31 -24.20
CA SER A 160 3.19 9.29 -25.60
C SER A 160 3.63 10.69 -26.03
N THR A 161 4.84 11.07 -25.62
CA THR A 161 5.43 12.37 -25.99
C THR A 161 6.84 12.18 -26.53
N SER A 162 7.23 13.02 -27.49
CA SER A 162 8.58 13.00 -28.04
C SER A 162 9.61 13.27 -26.93
N GLY A 163 10.65 12.43 -26.85
CA GLY A 163 11.70 12.55 -25.84
C GLY A 163 11.41 11.92 -24.48
N PHE A 164 10.26 11.25 -24.29
CA PHE A 164 9.98 10.45 -23.09
C PHE A 164 9.74 8.97 -23.45
N PRO A 165 10.22 8.00 -22.66
CA PRO A 165 9.91 6.59 -22.90
C PRO A 165 8.40 6.34 -22.99
N ILE A 166 7.98 5.58 -23.99
CA ILE A 166 6.59 5.18 -24.13
C ILE A 166 6.18 4.39 -22.88
N PHE A 167 5.09 4.81 -22.26
CA PHE A 167 4.49 4.12 -21.13
C PHE A 167 3.03 3.78 -21.47
N SER A 168 2.61 2.57 -21.11
CA SER A 168 1.26 2.09 -21.29
C SER A 168 0.89 1.16 -20.14
N TYR A 169 -0.25 1.39 -19.52
CA TYR A 169 -0.76 0.58 -18.41
C TYR A 169 -2.28 0.44 -18.50
N PRO A 170 -2.81 -0.75 -18.84
CA PRO A 170 -4.25 -1.01 -18.84
C PRO A 170 -4.77 -1.11 -17.40
N PHE A 171 -5.80 -0.33 -17.07
CA PHE A 171 -6.39 -0.38 -15.72
C PHE A 171 -7.19 -1.67 -15.49
N THR A 172 -7.16 -2.13 -14.24
CA THR A 172 -7.86 -3.33 -13.77
C THR A 172 -8.99 -2.99 -12.79
N SER A 173 -9.86 -3.96 -12.49
CA SER A 173 -10.89 -3.82 -11.44
C SER A 173 -10.29 -3.51 -10.06
N GLU A 174 -9.10 -4.05 -9.76
CA GLU A 174 -8.37 -3.74 -8.52
C GLU A 174 -7.94 -2.27 -8.49
N ASP A 175 -7.48 -1.72 -9.61
CA ASP A 175 -7.10 -0.30 -9.68
C ASP A 175 -8.29 0.62 -9.39
N VAL A 176 -9.47 0.27 -9.90
CA VAL A 176 -10.71 1.02 -9.63
C VAL A 176 -11.11 0.89 -8.15
N LEU A 177 -11.09 -0.32 -7.58
CA LEU A 177 -11.43 -0.56 -6.18
C LEU A 177 -10.52 0.22 -5.23
N TRP A 178 -9.20 0.13 -5.44
CA TRP A 178 -8.24 0.82 -4.59
C TRP A 178 -8.25 2.33 -4.79
N THR A 179 -8.61 2.81 -5.97
CA THR A 179 -8.84 4.25 -6.21
C THR A 179 -10.08 4.75 -5.47
N ALA A 180 -11.17 3.99 -5.44
CA ALA A 180 -12.34 4.37 -4.63
C ALA A 180 -12.00 4.41 -3.14
N ARG A 181 -11.28 3.42 -2.62
CA ARG A 181 -10.78 3.43 -1.23
C ARG A 181 -9.86 4.62 -0.96
N PHE A 182 -9.00 4.97 -1.91
CA PHE A 182 -8.15 6.15 -1.83
C PHE A 182 -8.96 7.45 -1.69
N ILE A 183 -9.99 7.64 -2.53
CA ILE A 183 -10.88 8.81 -2.45
C ILE A 183 -11.60 8.89 -1.10
N VAL A 184 -12.08 7.74 -0.57
CA VAL A 184 -12.69 7.68 0.76
C VAL A 184 -11.68 8.04 1.85
N GLY A 185 -10.48 7.47 1.80
CA GLY A 185 -9.44 7.64 2.82
C GLY A 185 -8.84 9.04 2.87
N GLU A 186 -8.55 9.64 1.72
CA GLU A 186 -7.89 10.95 1.65
C GLU A 186 -8.88 12.12 1.68
N ALA A 187 -10.09 11.93 1.15
CA ALA A 187 -11.00 13.05 0.90
C ALA A 187 -12.45 12.84 1.35
N GLY A 188 -12.71 11.77 2.12
CA GLY A 188 -14.03 11.49 2.66
C GLY A 188 -15.05 11.04 1.60
N GLY A 189 -14.59 10.67 0.40
CA GLY A 189 -15.44 10.00 -0.59
C GLY A 189 -16.22 10.91 -1.56
N ARG A 190 -15.98 12.22 -1.57
CA ARG A 190 -16.71 13.15 -2.45
C ARG A 190 -16.29 13.02 -3.92
N ALA A 191 -17.20 13.38 -4.82
CA ALA A 191 -16.92 13.48 -6.25
C ALA A 191 -16.82 14.96 -6.66
N ASP A 192 -15.72 15.61 -6.31
CA ASP A 192 -15.47 17.03 -6.57
C ASP A 192 -14.18 17.25 -7.39
N LEU A 193 -13.93 18.50 -7.81
CA LEU A 193 -12.76 18.85 -8.62
C LEU A 193 -11.44 18.67 -7.86
N ASP A 194 -11.46 18.88 -6.53
CA ASP A 194 -10.31 18.64 -5.65
C ASP A 194 -9.86 17.17 -5.74
N ASN A 195 -10.81 16.23 -5.68
CA ASN A 195 -10.52 14.80 -5.76
C ASN A 195 -10.12 14.36 -7.17
N GLN A 196 -10.68 14.96 -8.21
CA GLN A 196 -10.22 14.74 -9.58
C GLN A 196 -8.76 15.14 -9.74
N ALA A 197 -8.36 16.31 -9.23
CA ALA A 197 -6.98 16.77 -9.24
C ALA A 197 -6.05 15.82 -8.48
N VAL A 198 -6.45 15.35 -7.28
CA VAL A 198 -5.66 14.38 -6.52
C VAL A 198 -5.47 13.06 -7.29
N ILE A 199 -6.51 12.55 -7.96
CA ILE A 199 -6.41 11.34 -8.81
C ILE A 199 -5.42 11.56 -9.96
N TRP A 200 -5.51 12.69 -10.67
CA TRP A 200 -4.56 13.01 -11.74
C TRP A 200 -3.12 13.13 -11.23
N ALA A 201 -2.91 13.67 -10.02
CA ALA A 201 -1.58 13.70 -9.42
C ALA A 201 -1.03 12.29 -9.20
N MET A 202 -1.89 11.33 -8.84
CA MET A 202 -1.54 9.92 -8.69
C MET A 202 -1.24 9.26 -10.05
N PHE A 203 -2.04 9.52 -11.09
CA PHE A 203 -1.76 9.05 -12.45
C PHE A 203 -0.41 9.55 -12.95
N ASN A 204 -0.17 10.86 -12.84
CA ASN A 204 1.08 11.49 -13.26
C ASN A 204 2.28 10.90 -12.51
N ARG A 205 2.18 10.77 -11.18
CA ARG A 205 3.23 10.18 -10.34
C ARG A 205 3.55 8.75 -10.75
N TYR A 206 2.51 7.94 -10.96
CA TYR A 206 2.67 6.54 -11.34
C TYR A 206 3.34 6.39 -12.70
N ALA A 207 2.76 7.02 -13.72
CA ALA A 207 3.24 6.94 -15.09
C ALA A 207 4.67 7.48 -15.22
N LEU A 208 4.98 8.62 -14.59
CA LEU A 208 6.28 9.27 -14.78
C LEU A 208 7.39 8.70 -13.89
N PHE A 209 7.10 8.25 -12.67
CA PHE A 209 8.15 8.07 -11.66
C PHE A 209 8.12 6.75 -10.89
N THR A 210 6.97 6.10 -10.72
CA THR A 210 6.87 5.01 -9.74
C THR A 210 6.50 3.65 -10.31
N HIS A 211 6.08 3.55 -11.58
CA HIS A 211 5.69 2.28 -12.19
C HIS A 211 6.79 1.20 -12.18
N ARG A 212 8.08 1.60 -12.18
CA ARG A 212 9.19 0.63 -12.08
C ARG A 212 9.30 -0.03 -10.70
N ASN A 213 8.86 0.66 -9.65
CA ASN A 213 8.90 0.16 -8.27
C ASN A 213 7.57 -0.47 -7.85
N PHE A 214 6.50 -0.17 -8.57
CA PHE A 214 5.15 -0.69 -8.33
C PHE A 214 4.59 -1.19 -9.65
N PRO A 215 4.63 -2.51 -9.91
CA PRO A 215 4.11 -3.10 -11.14
C PRO A 215 2.65 -2.77 -11.46
N THR A 216 1.85 -2.43 -10.44
CA THR A 216 0.44 -2.05 -10.61
C THR A 216 0.11 -0.72 -9.95
N PHE A 217 -0.89 -0.03 -10.49
CA PHE A 217 -1.33 1.27 -9.97
C PHE A 217 -1.87 1.14 -8.53
N HIS A 218 -2.68 0.12 -8.24
CA HIS A 218 -3.17 -0.11 -6.88
C HIS A 218 -2.05 -0.41 -5.86
N GLN A 219 -0.97 -1.10 -6.26
CA GLN A 219 0.18 -1.30 -5.37
C GLN A 219 0.85 0.03 -5.02
N PHE A 220 0.99 0.92 -6.03
CA PHE A 220 1.47 2.27 -5.81
C PHE A 220 0.54 3.04 -4.85
N LEU A 221 -0.77 3.05 -5.07
CA LEU A 221 -1.72 3.74 -4.18
C LEU A 221 -1.62 3.26 -2.73
N ARG A 222 -1.57 1.94 -2.51
CA ARG A 222 -1.43 1.34 -1.17
C ARG A 222 -0.10 1.69 -0.51
N ALA A 223 0.95 1.84 -1.31
CA ALA A 223 2.26 2.25 -0.83
C ALA A 223 2.33 3.74 -0.49
N TYR A 224 1.59 4.57 -1.22
CA TYR A 224 1.62 6.03 -1.13
C TYR A 224 0.68 6.56 -0.04
N SER A 225 -0.60 6.15 -0.08
CA SER A 225 -1.67 6.68 0.77
C SER A 225 -1.65 6.08 2.17
N THR A 226 -1.62 6.93 3.21
CA THR A 226 -1.55 6.49 4.61
C THR A 226 -2.78 5.66 5.03
N PRO A 227 -4.03 6.03 4.66
CA PRO A 227 -5.21 5.18 4.85
C PRO A 227 -5.14 3.80 4.19
N LEU A 228 -4.40 3.66 3.10
CA LEU A 228 -4.30 2.40 2.34
C LEU A 228 -3.07 1.56 2.67
N GLN A 229 -2.14 2.10 3.46
CA GLN A 229 -1.00 1.36 3.97
C GLN A 229 -1.48 0.25 4.91
N PRO A 230 -1.09 -1.02 4.68
CA PRO A 230 -1.41 -2.11 5.61
C PRO A 230 -0.79 -1.86 7.00
N VAL A 231 0.39 -1.25 6.99
CA VAL A 231 1.15 -0.84 8.17
C VAL A 231 1.71 0.54 7.88
N LEU A 232 1.61 1.46 8.85
CA LEU A 232 2.20 2.79 8.73
C LEU A 232 3.69 2.67 8.40
N LYS A 233 4.16 3.30 7.33
CA LYS A 233 5.59 3.24 6.97
C LYS A 233 6.47 4.09 7.88
N ASN A 234 5.93 5.20 8.38
CA ASN A 234 6.69 6.16 9.18
C ASN A 234 6.53 5.84 10.68
N PRO A 235 7.64 5.57 11.42
CA PRO A 235 7.58 5.28 12.85
C PRO A 235 6.99 6.45 13.67
N GLY A 236 7.23 7.69 13.27
CA GLY A 236 6.62 8.87 13.90
C GLY A 236 5.11 8.92 13.72
N ALA A 237 4.57 8.44 12.59
CA ALA A 237 3.12 8.31 12.42
C ALA A 237 2.55 7.24 13.36
N ALA A 238 3.19 6.08 13.46
CA ALA A 238 2.79 5.05 14.42
C ALA A 238 2.87 5.55 15.86
N ARG A 239 3.94 6.26 16.25
CA ARG A 239 4.11 6.85 17.59
C ARG A 239 2.94 7.75 18.00
N ARG A 240 2.41 8.56 17.09
CA ARG A 240 1.25 9.44 17.35
C ARG A 240 -0.06 8.67 17.59
N HIS A 241 -0.11 7.40 17.25
CA HIS A 241 -1.33 6.60 17.29
C HIS A 241 -1.24 5.38 18.20
N MET A 242 -0.04 4.89 18.55
CA MET A 242 0.16 3.61 19.25
C MET A 242 -0.51 3.50 20.62
N HIS A 243 -0.89 4.62 21.23
CA HIS A 243 -1.60 4.68 22.52
C HIS A 243 -3.13 4.80 22.37
N LYS A 244 -3.64 4.95 21.14
CA LYS A 244 -5.09 5.04 20.89
C LYS A 244 -5.68 3.63 20.88
N SER A 245 -6.85 3.47 21.48
CA SER A 245 -7.62 2.20 21.45
C SER A 245 -7.93 1.72 20.03
N SER A 246 -8.03 2.64 19.07
CA SER A 246 -8.24 2.36 17.66
C SER A 246 -6.96 1.95 16.91
N PHE A 247 -5.79 1.84 17.55
CA PHE A 247 -4.57 1.39 16.88
C PHE A 247 -4.48 -0.13 16.88
N VAL A 248 -4.52 -0.71 15.68
CA VAL A 248 -4.38 -2.15 15.44
C VAL A 248 -2.91 -2.46 15.21
N ARG A 249 -2.29 -3.19 16.15
CA ARG A 249 -0.93 -3.70 15.99
C ARG A 249 -0.91 -4.80 14.94
N THR A 250 0.07 -4.76 14.05
CA THR A 250 0.23 -5.76 12.98
C THR A 250 1.43 -6.70 13.21
N GLY A 251 2.06 -6.59 14.38
CA GLY A 251 3.20 -7.40 14.80
C GLY A 251 4.54 -6.72 14.51
N GLY A 252 5.51 -6.98 15.37
CA GLY A 252 6.86 -6.43 15.28
C GLY A 252 6.97 -4.94 15.62
N TYR A 253 8.19 -4.44 15.50
CA TYR A 253 8.59 -3.07 15.81
C TYR A 253 9.36 -2.47 14.63
N TYR A 254 9.52 -1.15 14.60
CA TYR A 254 10.37 -0.52 13.59
C TYR A 254 11.85 -0.80 13.88
N PRO A 255 12.74 -0.75 12.87
CA PRO A 255 14.19 -0.84 13.11
C PRO A 255 14.69 0.27 14.04
N ARG A 256 15.84 0.03 14.68
CA ARG A 256 16.54 1.04 15.50
C ARG A 256 16.71 2.35 14.73
N PRO A 257 16.54 3.51 15.39
CA PRO A 257 16.33 3.71 16.84
C PRO A 257 14.85 3.65 17.29
N ASN A 258 13.94 3.12 16.47
CA ASN A 258 12.49 3.14 16.70
C ASN A 258 11.92 1.78 17.13
N ASP A 259 12.75 0.90 17.66
CA ASP A 259 12.43 -0.49 18.08
C ASP A 259 11.48 -0.60 19.27
N HIS A 260 11.17 0.51 19.95
CA HIS A 260 10.12 0.59 20.96
C HIS A 260 8.72 0.92 20.39
N ILE A 261 8.62 1.27 19.10
CA ILE A 261 7.37 1.68 18.46
C ILE A 261 6.75 0.46 17.77
N PRO A 262 5.56 0.01 18.17
CA PRO A 262 4.91 -1.12 17.53
C PRO A 262 4.47 -0.74 16.13
N ARG A 263 4.61 -1.69 15.20
CA ARG A 263 4.03 -1.55 13.86
C ARG A 263 2.53 -1.75 13.92
N GLY A 264 1.80 -0.95 13.17
CA GLY A 264 0.35 -1.03 13.12
C GLY A 264 -0.29 0.03 12.24
N GLN A 265 -1.62 0.11 12.33
CA GLN A 265 -2.46 1.02 11.58
C GLN A 265 -3.74 1.32 12.37
N LEU A 266 -4.44 2.40 12.04
CA LEU A 266 -5.74 2.71 12.66
C LEU A 266 -6.84 1.76 12.18
N GLN A 267 -7.69 1.30 13.10
CA GLN A 267 -8.81 0.36 12.86
C GLN A 267 -9.71 0.83 11.72
N LYS A 268 -10.06 2.12 11.67
CA LYS A 268 -10.86 2.70 10.58
C LYS A 268 -10.21 2.55 9.20
N HIS A 269 -8.88 2.61 9.13
CA HIS A 269 -8.14 2.43 7.87
C HIS A 269 -8.08 0.94 7.51
N CYS A 270 -7.88 0.06 8.49
CA CYS A 270 -7.99 -1.39 8.29
C CYS A 270 -9.40 -1.79 7.80
N GLN A 271 -10.45 -1.18 8.35
CA GLN A 271 -11.83 -1.38 7.91
C GLN A 271 -12.02 -0.91 6.48
N LEU A 272 -11.59 0.32 6.13
CA LEU A 272 -11.66 0.85 4.78
C LEU A 272 -10.97 -0.07 3.74
N GLN A 273 -9.80 -0.60 4.07
CA GLN A 273 -9.07 -1.52 3.21
C GLN A 273 -9.79 -2.85 2.99
N ARG A 274 -10.71 -3.23 3.88
CA ARG A 274 -11.54 -4.44 3.80
C ARG A 274 -12.93 -4.16 3.24
N THR A 275 -13.36 -2.90 3.18
CA THR A 275 -14.70 -2.52 2.69
C THR A 275 -14.89 -3.01 1.26
N PRO A 276 -15.87 -3.90 1.00
CA PRO A 276 -16.20 -4.37 -0.34
C PRO A 276 -16.63 -3.22 -1.25
N TRP A 277 -16.52 -3.41 -2.58
CA TRP A 277 -16.86 -2.38 -3.56
C TRP A 277 -18.24 -1.78 -3.32
N ASN A 278 -19.28 -2.61 -3.25
CA ASN A 278 -20.68 -2.18 -3.07
C ASN A 278 -20.96 -1.40 -1.77
N GLN A 279 -20.08 -1.50 -0.77
CA GLN A 279 -20.19 -0.78 0.51
C GLN A 279 -19.40 0.54 0.52
N LEU A 280 -18.59 0.82 -0.50
CA LEU A 280 -17.95 2.13 -0.65
C LEU A 280 -18.98 3.17 -1.11
N PHE A 281 -18.73 4.43 -0.71
CA PHE A 281 -19.57 5.56 -1.12
C PHE A 281 -19.76 5.60 -2.65
N GLN A 282 -21.02 5.70 -3.09
CA GLN A 282 -21.39 5.72 -4.50
C GLN A 282 -20.63 6.80 -5.29
N SER A 283 -20.42 7.97 -4.68
CA SER A 283 -19.64 9.07 -5.27
C SER A 283 -18.17 8.70 -5.50
N ALA A 284 -17.53 8.02 -4.54
CA ALA A 284 -16.15 7.56 -4.68
C ALA A 284 -16.02 6.48 -5.75
N ARG A 285 -16.99 5.55 -5.78
CA ARG A 285 -17.07 4.50 -6.81
C ARG A 285 -17.20 5.09 -8.22
N SER A 286 -18.18 5.96 -8.42
CA SER A 286 -18.44 6.59 -9.71
C SER A 286 -17.25 7.43 -10.18
N LEU A 287 -16.62 8.19 -9.28
CA LEU A 287 -15.44 8.98 -9.62
C LEU A 287 -14.26 8.08 -10.02
N ALA A 288 -13.99 6.99 -9.29
CA ALA A 288 -12.93 6.04 -9.64
C ALA A 288 -13.18 5.38 -11.00
N GLU A 289 -14.40 4.90 -11.27
CA GLU A 289 -14.75 4.31 -12.57
C GLU A 289 -14.60 5.30 -13.71
N ARG A 290 -15.13 6.52 -13.55
CA ARG A 290 -14.99 7.57 -14.56
C ARG A 290 -13.53 7.94 -14.80
N ALA A 291 -12.71 8.00 -13.76
CA ALA A 291 -11.29 8.28 -13.89
C ALA A 291 -10.58 7.23 -14.74
N MET A 292 -10.78 5.95 -14.43
CA MET A 292 -10.15 4.84 -15.15
C MET A 292 -10.70 4.62 -16.55
N LYS A 293 -11.87 5.19 -16.87
CA LYS A 293 -12.43 5.22 -18.22
C LYS A 293 -12.04 6.47 -19.01
N GLY A 294 -11.22 7.38 -18.45
CA GLY A 294 -10.83 8.63 -19.11
C GLY A 294 -11.96 9.66 -19.21
N LEU A 295 -12.97 9.57 -18.34
CA LEU A 295 -14.19 10.41 -18.34
C LEU A 295 -14.13 11.57 -17.35
N ILE A 296 -12.96 11.90 -16.82
CA ILE A 296 -12.73 13.09 -15.99
C ILE A 296 -11.66 13.98 -16.61
N PRO A 297 -11.85 15.32 -16.60
CA PRO A 297 -10.84 16.25 -17.09
C PRO A 297 -9.60 16.23 -16.19
N ASN A 298 -8.44 16.62 -16.74
CA ASN A 298 -7.21 16.86 -15.98
C ASN A 298 -7.03 18.35 -15.66
N PRO A 299 -7.38 18.82 -14.46
CA PRO A 299 -7.27 20.24 -14.12
C PRO A 299 -5.85 20.70 -13.77
N ILE A 300 -4.88 19.79 -13.62
CA ILE A 300 -3.55 20.09 -13.04
C ILE A 300 -2.38 19.78 -13.98
N GLY A 301 -2.66 19.44 -15.24
CA GLY A 301 -1.63 19.07 -16.22
C GLY A 301 -0.74 17.93 -15.70
N ASN A 302 0.58 18.15 -15.69
CA ASN A 302 1.58 17.15 -15.26
C ASN A 302 1.96 17.23 -13.77
N ALA A 303 1.19 17.97 -12.94
CA ALA A 303 1.47 17.99 -11.50
C ALA A 303 1.34 16.57 -10.93
N SER A 304 2.37 16.12 -10.22
CA SER A 304 2.54 14.73 -9.74
C SER A 304 2.73 14.66 -8.23
N GLU A 305 2.66 15.82 -7.58
CA GLU A 305 2.88 16.02 -6.16
C GLU A 305 1.78 16.96 -5.65
N PHE A 306 1.33 16.74 -4.43
CA PHE A 306 0.42 17.65 -3.76
C PHE A 306 0.73 17.71 -2.27
N ALA A 307 0.42 18.84 -1.65
CA ALA A 307 0.64 19.05 -0.23
C ALA A 307 -0.36 20.05 0.35
N SER A 308 -0.80 19.81 1.59
CA SER A 308 -1.59 20.78 2.34
C SER A 308 -0.69 21.86 2.96
N THR A 309 -0.12 22.74 2.13
CA THR A 309 0.77 23.82 2.57
C THR A 309 0.13 24.77 3.58
N ARG A 310 -1.20 24.89 3.58
CA ARG A 310 -1.97 25.58 4.62
C ARG A 310 -1.77 24.95 6.01
N ILE A 311 -1.74 23.63 6.09
CA ILE A 311 -1.49 22.89 7.34
C ILE A 311 -0.04 23.07 7.76
N TYR A 312 0.91 22.98 6.82
CA TYR A 312 2.33 23.20 7.11
C TYR A 312 2.61 24.61 7.62
N PHE A 313 1.94 25.62 7.04
CA PHE A 313 1.97 26.98 7.55
C PHE A 313 1.46 27.04 8.99
N ARG A 314 0.28 26.45 9.26
CA ARG A 314 -0.29 26.42 10.62
C ARG A 314 0.64 25.75 11.61
N ASP A 315 1.22 24.61 11.24
CA ASP A 315 2.12 23.87 12.12
C ASP A 315 3.41 24.67 12.41
N GLN A 316 3.86 25.53 11.49
CA GLN A 316 5.03 26.39 11.67
C GLN A 316 4.74 27.69 12.44
N TYR A 317 3.57 28.31 12.22
CA TYR A 317 3.26 29.65 12.74
C TYR A 317 2.15 29.67 13.80
N GLY A 318 1.55 28.52 14.15
CA GLY A 318 0.50 28.40 15.15
C GLY A 318 -0.87 28.96 14.74
N ARG A 319 -1.04 29.44 13.49
CA ARG A 319 -2.31 30.00 12.96
C ARG A 319 -2.50 29.67 11.49
N TYR A 320 -3.74 29.74 11.01
CA TYR A 320 -4.00 29.61 9.57
C TYR A 320 -3.52 30.86 8.80
N PRO A 321 -2.98 30.69 7.58
CA PRO A 321 -2.61 31.81 6.71
C PRO A 321 -3.86 32.46 6.10
N ASN A 322 -3.76 33.75 5.76
CA ASN A 322 -4.65 34.35 4.75
C ASN A 322 -4.21 33.94 3.33
N GLN A 323 -4.94 34.37 2.30
CA GLN A 323 -4.67 34.01 0.90
C GLN A 323 -3.23 34.35 0.47
N THR A 324 -2.81 35.61 0.63
CA THR A 324 -1.49 36.09 0.23
C THR A 324 -0.36 35.36 0.96
N GLU A 325 -0.53 35.10 2.26
CA GLU A 325 0.43 34.35 3.05
C GLU A 325 0.56 32.90 2.59
N TRP A 326 -0.57 32.26 2.30
CA TRP A 326 -0.62 30.89 1.81
C TRP A 326 0.05 30.77 0.44
N GLU A 327 -0.22 31.68 -0.50
CA GLU A 327 0.39 31.66 -1.83
C GLU A 327 1.91 31.82 -1.78
N ARG A 328 2.40 32.79 -1.01
CA ARG A 328 3.84 33.01 -0.80
C ARG A 328 4.49 31.77 -0.19
N PHE A 329 3.90 31.25 0.90
CA PHE A 329 4.42 30.06 1.56
C PHE A 329 4.43 28.84 0.62
N THR A 330 3.38 28.67 -0.17
CA THR A 330 3.25 27.57 -1.14
C THR A 330 4.31 27.68 -2.25
N ARG A 331 4.57 28.89 -2.75
CA ARG A 331 5.62 29.13 -3.76
C ARG A 331 7.02 28.83 -3.24
N GLU A 332 7.30 29.17 -1.98
CA GLU A 332 8.60 28.95 -1.33
C GLU A 332 8.77 27.53 -0.77
N TYR A 333 7.69 26.78 -0.59
CA TYR A 333 7.72 25.46 0.04
C TYR A 333 8.71 24.48 -0.61
N PRO A 334 8.80 24.36 -1.95
CA PRO A 334 9.77 23.46 -2.58
C PRO A 334 11.23 23.80 -2.26
N SER A 335 11.62 25.08 -2.30
CA SER A 335 13.00 25.49 -2.00
C SER A 335 13.33 25.27 -0.53
N ARG A 336 12.42 25.63 0.38
CA ARG A 336 12.57 25.43 1.83
C ARG A 336 12.66 23.96 2.22
N SER A 337 11.91 23.10 1.53
CA SER A 337 11.88 21.66 1.78
C SER A 337 12.88 20.86 0.94
N LYS A 338 13.76 21.55 0.19
CA LYS A 338 14.74 20.96 -0.73
C LYS A 338 14.11 19.95 -1.70
N LYS A 339 12.89 20.24 -2.17
CA LYS A 339 12.16 19.43 -3.14
C LYS A 339 12.44 19.94 -4.54
N ASN A 340 12.58 19.02 -5.49
CA ASN A 340 12.73 19.34 -6.90
C ASN A 340 11.38 19.62 -7.57
N TRP A 341 10.56 20.45 -6.93
CA TRP A 341 9.18 20.71 -7.33
C TRP A 341 8.97 22.18 -7.68
N GLN A 342 7.91 22.47 -8.43
CA GLN A 342 7.45 23.83 -8.71
C GLN A 342 5.93 23.88 -8.54
N TRP A 343 5.43 24.88 -7.81
CA TRP A 343 3.99 25.10 -7.67
C TRP A 343 3.40 25.46 -9.04
N ILE A 344 2.29 24.82 -9.42
CA ILE A 344 1.66 25.07 -10.73
C ILE A 344 0.90 26.39 -10.81
N GLY A 345 0.82 27.13 -9.69
CA GLY A 345 0.04 28.35 -9.59
C GLY A 345 -1.46 28.08 -9.32
N PRO A 346 -2.28 29.14 -9.32
CA PRO A 346 -3.72 29.04 -9.13
C PRO A 346 -4.40 28.30 -10.29
N VAL A 347 -5.33 27.40 -9.98
CA VAL A 347 -6.17 26.68 -10.94
C VAL A 347 -7.62 27.11 -10.73
N PRO A 348 -8.33 27.60 -11.77
CA PRO A 348 -9.72 28.02 -11.65
C PRO A 348 -10.61 26.92 -11.06
N ASN A 349 -11.49 27.30 -10.13
CA ASN A 349 -12.47 26.43 -9.45
C ASN A 349 -11.89 25.32 -8.55
N LEU A 350 -10.58 25.30 -8.32
CA LEU A 350 -9.91 24.32 -7.46
C LEU A 350 -9.53 24.95 -6.11
N ASP A 351 -9.90 24.33 -4.98
CA ASP A 351 -9.52 24.82 -3.66
C ASP A 351 -8.12 24.32 -3.30
N GLN A 352 -7.12 25.03 -3.82
CA GLN A 352 -5.71 24.68 -3.59
C GLN A 352 -5.24 24.95 -2.16
N MET A 353 -6.02 25.64 -1.32
CA MET A 353 -5.70 25.77 0.10
C MET A 353 -5.89 24.44 0.86
N LYS A 354 -6.73 23.52 0.34
CA LYS A 354 -6.79 22.13 0.83
C LYS A 354 -5.57 21.34 0.36
N ASN A 355 -5.29 21.41 -0.94
CA ASN A 355 -4.18 20.72 -1.59
C ASN A 355 -3.52 21.62 -2.64
N ALA A 356 -2.31 22.10 -2.37
CA ALA A 356 -1.49 22.74 -3.37
C ALA A 356 -0.84 21.69 -4.26
N PHE A 357 -0.80 21.91 -5.57
CA PHE A 357 -0.28 20.95 -6.55
C PHE A 357 1.06 21.41 -7.12
N PHE A 358 1.99 20.48 -7.29
CA PHE A 358 3.32 20.76 -7.76
C PHE A 358 3.72 19.82 -8.89
N ILE A 359 4.44 20.37 -9.86
CA ILE A 359 5.12 19.60 -10.89
C ILE A 359 6.53 19.26 -10.42
N ASP A 360 6.93 17.99 -10.55
CA ASP A 360 8.33 17.61 -10.43
C ASP A 360 9.10 18.18 -11.62
N LYS A 361 10.22 18.87 -11.39
CA LYS A 361 10.95 19.57 -12.46
C LYS A 361 11.47 18.63 -13.54
N ARG A 362 11.55 17.32 -13.30
CA ARG A 362 11.87 16.31 -14.33
C ARG A 362 10.80 16.21 -15.43
N ALA A 363 9.58 16.69 -15.16
CA ALA A 363 8.44 16.66 -16.09
C ALA A 363 8.01 18.05 -16.59
N ILE A 364 8.73 19.12 -16.25
CA ILE A 364 8.29 20.50 -16.54
C ILE A 364 8.22 20.84 -18.03
N ASN A 365 9.04 20.18 -18.85
CA ASN A 365 9.09 20.38 -20.30
C ASN A 365 8.13 19.47 -21.07
N LEU A 366 7.39 18.60 -20.37
CA LEU A 366 6.39 17.76 -21.01
C LEU A 366 5.15 18.60 -21.36
N PRO A 367 4.51 18.37 -22.53
CA PRO A 367 3.21 18.94 -22.85
C PRO A 367 2.20 18.68 -21.72
N ALA A 368 1.31 19.63 -21.43
CA ALA A 368 0.38 19.53 -20.30
C ALA A 368 -0.55 18.29 -20.35
N ASP A 369 -0.73 17.73 -21.55
CA ASP A 369 -1.51 16.53 -21.86
C ASP A 369 -0.64 15.31 -22.17
N ALA A 370 0.61 15.29 -21.66
CA ALA A 370 1.55 14.19 -21.87
C ALA A 370 1.05 12.86 -21.30
N ILE A 371 0.27 12.91 -20.21
CA ILE A 371 -0.34 11.76 -19.56
C ILE A 371 -1.84 11.76 -19.85
N ARG A 372 -2.36 10.63 -20.34
CA ARG A 372 -3.78 10.48 -20.70
C ARG A 372 -4.30 9.13 -20.29
N VAL A 373 -5.60 9.05 -20.07
CA VAL A 373 -6.32 7.77 -20.02
C VAL A 373 -7.06 7.62 -21.34
N VAL A 374 -6.59 6.71 -22.18
CA VAL A 374 -7.25 6.37 -23.45
C VAL A 374 -8.41 5.44 -23.13
N SER A 375 -9.63 5.86 -23.45
CA SER A 375 -10.83 5.06 -23.26
C SER A 375 -10.73 3.70 -23.97
N PRO A 376 -11.33 2.63 -23.42
CA PRO A 376 -11.40 1.38 -24.14
C PRO A 376 -12.19 1.59 -25.45
N ILE A 377 -11.72 0.97 -26.53
CA ILE A 377 -12.44 0.95 -27.80
C ILE A 377 -13.74 0.17 -27.57
N PRO A 378 -14.92 0.70 -27.99
CA PRO A 378 -16.15 -0.10 -27.97
C PRO A 378 -15.93 -1.38 -28.78
N GLU A 379 -16.26 -2.54 -28.21
CA GLU A 379 -16.42 -3.74 -29.04
C GLU A 379 -17.70 -3.50 -29.87
N ASP A 380 -17.54 -3.43 -31.19
CA ASP A 380 -18.63 -3.25 -32.18
C ASP A 380 -19.56 -4.48 -32.25
#